data_AF-A0A355T2A0-F1
#
_entry.id   AF-A0A355T2A0-F1
#
_cell.length_a   1.000
_cell.length_b   1.000
_cell.length_c   1.000
_cell.angle_alpha   90.00
_cell.angle_beta   90.00
_cell.angle_gamma   90.00
#
_symmetry.space_group_name_H-M   'P 1'
#
loop_
_entity.id
_entity.type
_entity.pdbx_description
1 polymer ?
#
loop_
_entity_poly.entity_id
_entity_poly.type
_entity_poly.pdbx_seq_one_letter_code
_entity_poly.pdbx_strand_id
1 'polypeptide(L)'
;MSDHDTSVFRDMFNHSFDAQWILSADMHIEHANAAAVSLTGYGVEELVGQPLSLLLPLKIAKAHDTYVAHYNKHGETQGVLGQPRRFEVLARDGSLIPIQLKAFRLG
;
A
#
# COMPACT_ATOMS: atom_id res chain seq x y z
N MET A 1 -19.90 -13.49 5.45
CA MET A 1 -18.75 -14.36 5.17
C MET A 1 -18.64 -15.37 6.29
N SER A 2 -18.32 -16.63 5.98
CA SER A 2 -18.07 -17.62 7.03
C SER A 2 -16.67 -17.41 7.64
N ASP A 3 -16.43 -17.92 8.85
CA ASP A 3 -15.09 -17.88 9.47
C ASP A 3 -14.04 -18.61 8.62
N HIS A 4 -14.48 -19.62 7.85
CA HIS A 4 -13.64 -20.35 6.91
C HIS A 4 -13.16 -19.47 5.76
N ASP A 5 -14.07 -18.69 5.14
CA ASP A 5 -13.71 -17.80 4.03
C ASP A 5 -12.68 -16.76 4.48
N THR A 6 -12.89 -16.16 5.67
CA THR A 6 -11.97 -15.18 6.25
C THR A 6 -10.59 -15.78 6.54
N SER A 7 -10.54 -17.05 6.95
CA SER A 7 -9.28 -17.79 7.13
C SER A 7 -8.52 -17.97 5.82
N VAL A 8 -9.20 -18.41 4.76
CA VAL A 8 -8.57 -18.62 3.44
C VAL A 8 -7.98 -17.32 2.90
N PHE A 9 -8.73 -16.21 2.95
CA PHE A 9 -8.22 -14.91 2.49
C PHE A 9 -7.02 -14.43 3.29
N ARG A 10 -7.06 -14.57 4.62
CA ARG A 10 -5.95 -14.20 5.50
C ARG A 10 -4.70 -15.02 5.20
N ASP A 11 -4.86 -16.31 4.97
CA ASP A 11 -3.74 -17.19 4.66
C ASP A 11 -3.13 -16.85 3.30
N MET A 12 -3.96 -16.57 2.28
CA MET A 12 -3.49 -16.08 0.98
C MET A 12 -2.74 -14.74 1.09
N PHE A 13 -3.29 -13.78 1.83
CA PHE A 13 -2.67 -12.47 2.03
C PHE A 13 -1.29 -12.59 2.69
N ASN A 14 -1.20 -13.38 3.77
CA ASN A 14 0.03 -13.51 4.56
C ASN A 14 1.12 -14.39 3.92
N HIS A 15 0.74 -15.37 3.09
CA HIS A 15 1.70 -16.25 2.40
C HIS A 15 2.01 -15.80 0.97
N SER A 16 1.44 -14.69 0.51
CA SER A 16 1.80 -14.09 -0.78
C SER A 16 3.28 -13.69 -0.78
N PHE A 17 3.97 -13.94 -1.89
CA PHE A 17 5.33 -13.43 -2.13
C PHE A 17 5.32 -11.92 -2.41
N ASP A 18 4.25 -11.42 -3.02
CA ASP A 18 4.12 -9.99 -3.29
C ASP A 18 3.78 -9.23 -2.00
N ALA A 19 4.45 -8.10 -1.80
CA ALA A 19 4.13 -7.16 -0.75
C ALA A 19 2.76 -6.51 -1.02
N GLN A 20 1.87 -6.58 -0.03
CA GLN A 20 0.50 -6.11 -0.14
C GLN A 20 0.15 -5.20 1.03
N TRP A 21 -0.50 -4.08 0.71
CA TRP A 21 -1.09 -3.15 1.67
C TRP A 21 -2.56 -2.93 1.32
N ILE A 22 -3.40 -2.90 2.35
CA ILE A 22 -4.79 -2.46 2.25
C ILE A 22 -4.86 -1.09 2.92
N LEU A 23 -5.48 -0.14 2.22
CA LEU A 23 -5.50 1.27 2.62
C LEU A 23 -6.93 1.73 2.85
N SER A 24 -7.13 2.56 3.86
CA SER A 24 -8.37 3.31 4.07
C SER A 24 -8.57 4.35 2.95
N ALA A 25 -9.76 4.94 2.88
CA ALA A 25 -10.07 6.01 1.92
C ALA A 25 -9.19 7.26 2.07
N ASP A 26 -8.64 7.49 3.28
CA ASP A 26 -7.71 8.56 3.60
C ASP A 26 -6.25 8.10 3.48
N MET A 27 -6.00 6.99 2.80
CA MET A 27 -4.67 6.44 2.49
C MET A 27 -3.83 6.09 3.73
N HIS A 28 -4.49 5.68 4.81
CA HIS A 28 -3.83 5.06 5.95
C HIS A 28 -3.79 3.55 5.78
N ILE A 29 -2.69 2.93 6.18
CA ILE A 29 -2.50 1.48 6.08
C ILE A 29 -3.38 0.80 7.13
N GLU A 30 -4.32 -0.01 6.68
CA GLU A 30 -5.17 -0.84 7.55
C GLU A 30 -4.57 -2.24 7.73
N HIS A 31 -3.96 -2.78 6.67
CA HIS A 31 -3.29 -4.08 6.70
C HIS A 31 -2.00 -4.05 5.88
N ALA A 32 -1.00 -4.81 6.35
CA ALA A 32 0.24 -5.10 5.63
C ALA A 32 0.56 -6.58 5.81
N ASN A 33 0.95 -7.27 4.73
CA ASN A 33 1.30 -8.69 4.82
C ASN A 33 2.78 -8.91 5.21
N ALA A 34 3.14 -10.17 5.44
CA ALA A 34 4.50 -10.55 5.82
C ALA A 34 5.55 -10.14 4.77
N ALA A 35 5.21 -10.16 3.49
CA ALA A 35 6.09 -9.72 2.41
C ALA A 35 6.31 -8.19 2.45
N ALA A 36 5.28 -7.39 2.76
CA ALA A 36 5.40 -5.94 2.92
C ALA A 36 6.32 -5.55 4.09
N VAL A 37 6.18 -6.24 5.22
CA VAL A 37 7.09 -6.11 6.38
C VAL A 37 8.52 -6.43 5.97
N SER A 38 8.72 -7.57 5.31
CA SER A 38 10.04 -8.02 4.87
C SER A 38 10.68 -7.07 3.86
N LEU A 39 9.89 -6.53 2.93
CA LEU A 39 10.35 -5.60 1.91
C LEU A 39 10.77 -4.26 2.52
N THR A 40 9.99 -3.73 3.47
CA THR A 40 10.18 -2.37 3.97
C THR A 40 11.02 -2.29 5.26
N GLY A 41 11.15 -3.39 5.98
CA GLY A 41 11.85 -3.46 7.26
C GLY A 41 11.06 -2.87 8.45
N TYR A 42 9.81 -2.46 8.26
CA TYR A 42 8.91 -2.02 9.33
C TYR A 42 8.08 -3.20 9.86
N GLY A 43 7.88 -3.27 11.17
CA GLY A 43 6.91 -4.18 11.80
C GLY A 43 5.47 -3.84 11.40
N VAL A 44 4.56 -4.81 11.52
CA VAL A 44 3.13 -4.59 11.19
C VAL A 44 2.54 -3.48 12.06
N GLU A 45 2.89 -3.47 13.34
CA GLU A 45 2.49 -2.47 14.32
C GLU A 45 3.06 -1.07 14.06
N GLU A 46 4.17 -0.97 13.32
CA GLU A 46 4.74 0.31 12.87
C GLU A 46 4.07 0.79 11.59
N LEU A 47 3.48 -0.11 10.79
CA LEU A 47 2.82 0.22 9.52
C LEU A 47 1.34 0.54 9.70
N VAL A 48 0.61 -0.28 10.46
CA VAL A 48 -0.85 -0.14 10.61
C VAL A 48 -1.20 1.16 11.31
N GLY A 49 -2.14 1.90 10.73
CA GLY A 49 -2.55 3.24 11.17
C GLY A 49 -1.65 4.37 10.69
N GLN A 50 -0.52 4.08 10.01
CA GLN A 50 0.31 5.12 9.41
C GLN A 50 -0.18 5.49 7.99
N PRO A 51 0.07 6.73 7.53
CA PRO A 51 -0.20 7.09 6.15
C PRO A 51 0.75 6.35 5.19
N LEU A 52 0.28 5.98 3.99
CA LEU A 52 1.11 5.36 2.96
C LEU A 52 2.35 6.20 2.62
N SER A 53 2.28 7.53 2.79
CA SER A 53 3.37 8.47 2.54
C SER A 53 4.65 8.16 3.31
N LEU A 54 4.57 7.42 4.43
CA LEU A 54 5.72 6.86 5.14
C LEU A 54 6.64 6.04 4.22
N LEU A 55 6.05 5.30 3.27
CA LEU A 55 6.73 4.39 2.35
C LEU A 55 7.11 5.05 1.02
N LEU A 56 6.98 6.37 0.90
CA LEU A 56 7.23 7.10 -0.35
C LEU A 56 8.46 8.02 -0.21
N PRO A 57 9.25 8.20 -1.29
CA PRO A 57 10.27 9.23 -1.32
C PRO A 57 9.67 10.61 -1.04
N LEU A 58 10.38 11.47 -0.29
CA LEU A 58 9.88 12.76 0.20
C LEU A 58 9.25 13.65 -0.88
N LYS A 59 9.83 13.67 -2.09
CA LYS A 59 9.30 14.44 -3.22
C LYS A 59 7.90 13.98 -3.63
N ILE A 60 7.66 12.68 -3.58
CA ILE A 60 6.37 12.07 -3.94
C ILE A 60 5.42 12.19 -2.77
N ALA A 61 5.87 11.91 -1.54
CA ALA A 61 5.07 12.06 -0.32
C ALA A 61 4.40 13.44 -0.22
N LYS A 62 5.13 14.52 -0.52
CA LYS A 62 4.58 15.89 -0.51
C LYS A 62 3.47 16.13 -1.54
N ALA A 63 3.56 15.51 -2.71
CA ALA A 63 2.55 15.64 -3.75
C ALA A 63 1.37 14.67 -3.55
N HIS A 64 1.60 13.59 -2.78
CA HIS A 64 0.66 12.50 -2.60
C HIS A 64 -0.68 12.96 -2.05
N ASP A 65 -0.69 13.79 -1.00
CA ASP A 65 -1.93 14.27 -0.39
C ASP A 65 -2.82 15.05 -1.37
N THR A 66 -2.18 15.81 -2.28
CA THR A 66 -2.90 16.54 -3.34
C THR A 66 -3.50 15.57 -4.37
N TYR A 67 -2.79 14.51 -4.74
CA TYR A 67 -3.31 13.47 -5.62
C TYR A 67 -4.49 12.73 -5.00
N VAL A 68 -4.40 12.39 -3.72
CA VAL A 68 -5.46 11.69 -2.98
C VAL A 68 -6.70 12.57 -2.88
N ALA A 69 -6.54 13.84 -2.51
CA ALA A 69 -7.64 14.79 -2.44
C ALA A 69 -8.32 14.97 -3.82
N HIS A 70 -7.53 15.07 -4.89
CA HIS A 70 -8.07 15.15 -6.25
C HIS A 70 -8.83 13.88 -6.64
N TYR A 71 -8.26 12.70 -6.36
CA TYR A 71 -8.89 11.40 -6.62
C TYR A 71 -10.23 11.25 -5.87
N ASN A 72 -10.24 11.53 -4.57
CA ASN A 72 -11.44 11.43 -3.74
C ASN A 72 -12.55 12.38 -4.20
N LYS A 73 -12.20 13.56 -4.72
CA LYS A 73 -13.15 14.58 -5.17
C LYS A 73 -13.70 14.35 -6.58
N HIS A 74 -12.86 13.89 -7.50
CA HIS A 74 -13.18 13.85 -8.93
C HIS A 74 -13.38 12.44 -9.49
N GLY A 75 -13.18 11.39 -8.69
CA GLY A 75 -13.12 10.01 -9.17
C GLY A 75 -11.89 9.77 -10.05
N GLU A 76 -11.80 8.56 -10.62
CA GLU A 76 -10.69 8.13 -11.50
C GLU A 76 -10.49 9.12 -12.65
N THR A 77 -9.55 10.04 -12.46
CA THR A 77 -9.24 11.03 -13.49
C THR A 77 -7.90 10.74 -14.12
N GLN A 78 -6.80 10.46 -13.40
CA GLN A 78 -5.55 9.97 -14.00
C GLN A 78 -4.63 9.29 -12.96
N GLY A 79 -4.05 8.12 -13.27
CA GLY A 79 -2.83 7.61 -12.59
C GLY A 79 -2.99 6.40 -11.65
N VAL A 80 -2.02 5.47 -11.73
CA VAL A 80 -1.72 4.29 -10.88
C VAL A 80 -2.78 3.16 -10.80
N LEU A 81 -4.06 3.44 -10.98
CA LEU A 81 -5.09 2.39 -10.94
C LEU A 81 -5.11 1.55 -12.22
N GLY A 82 -5.19 0.22 -12.06
CA GLY A 82 -5.41 -0.74 -13.14
C GLY A 82 -4.19 -1.16 -13.97
N GLN A 83 -3.15 -0.33 -14.09
CA GLN A 83 -1.93 -0.63 -14.86
C GLN A 83 -0.69 -0.72 -13.95
N PRO A 84 0.16 -1.76 -14.09
CA PRO A 84 1.42 -1.85 -13.36
C PRO A 84 2.33 -0.64 -13.63
N ARG A 85 2.96 -0.10 -12.59
CA ARG A 85 3.92 1.00 -12.71
C ARG A 85 5.19 0.71 -11.92
N ARG A 86 6.33 1.18 -12.44
CA ARG A 86 7.58 1.19 -11.68
C ARG A 86 7.55 2.32 -10.66
N PHE A 87 7.98 2.02 -9.45
CA PHE A 87 7.97 2.93 -8.32
C PHE A 87 9.14 2.60 -7.39
N GLU A 88 9.44 3.49 -6.44
CA GLU A 88 10.44 3.24 -5.41
C GLU A 88 9.77 3.33 -4.04
N VAL A 89 9.89 2.26 -3.26
CA VAL A 89 9.45 2.26 -1.86
C VAL A 89 10.60 2.74 -0.98
N LEU A 90 10.31 3.64 -0.05
CA LEU A 90 11.24 4.04 1.00
C LEU A 90 11.16 3.03 2.15
N ALA A 91 12.24 2.30 2.39
CA ALA A 91 12.35 1.37 3.50
C ALA A 91 12.80 2.08 4.79
N ARG A 92 12.70 1.38 5.93
CA ARG A 92 13.01 1.89 7.27
C ARG A 92 14.44 2.39 7.43
N ASP A 93 15.37 1.76 6.74
CA ASP A 93 16.79 2.14 6.73
C ASP A 93 17.10 3.33 5.81
N GLY A 94 16.09 3.85 5.11
CA GLY A 94 16.21 4.94 4.13
C GLY A 94 16.57 4.48 2.72
N SER A 95 16.70 3.17 2.46
CA SER A 95 16.93 2.66 1.11
C SER A 95 15.69 2.84 0.23
N LEU A 96 15.94 3.07 -1.07
CA LEU A 96 14.90 3.12 -2.10
C LEU A 96 14.89 1.79 -2.83
N ILE A 97 13.78 1.07 -2.70
CA ILE A 97 13.62 -0.27 -3.28
C ILE A 97 12.75 -0.14 -4.54
N PRO A 98 13.30 -0.43 -5.73
CA PRO A 98 12.52 -0.42 -6.96
C PRO A 98 11.49 -1.55 -6.96
N ILE A 99 10.23 -1.20 -7.20
CA ILE A 99 9.12 -2.15 -7.29
C ILE A 99 8.31 -1.93 -8.55
N GLN A 100 7.52 -2.93 -8.92
CA GLN A 100 6.41 -2.79 -9.84
C GLN A 100 5.12 -2.96 -9.05
N LEU A 101 4.27 -1.94 -9.03
CA LEU A 101 3.04 -1.95 -8.24
C LEU A 101 1.81 -1.82 -9.14
N LYS A 102 0.72 -2.45 -8.70
CA LYS A 102 -0.62 -2.27 -9.25
C LYS A 102 -1.55 -1.96 -8.08
N ALA A 103 -2.29 -0.86 -8.19
CA ALA A 103 -3.34 -0.51 -7.24
C ALA A 103 -4.71 -0.70 -7.87
N PHE A 104 -5.68 -1.07 -7.05
CA PHE A 104 -7.09 -1.21 -7.42
C PHE A 104 -7.96 -0.96 -6.19
N ARG A 105 -9.22 -0.61 -6.40
CA ARG A 105 -10.20 -0.42 -5.33
C ARG A 105 -10.82 -1.76 -4.95
N LEU A 106 -10.90 -2.04 -3.65
CA LEU A 106 -11.70 -3.15 -3.13
C LEU A 106 -13.17 -2.76 -3.14
N GLY A 107 -14.03 -3.67 -3.59
CA GLY A 107 -15.47 -3.48 -3.74
C GLY A 107 -16.24 -3.62 -2.44
#